data_AF-A0A7C3PRF8-F1
#
_entry.id   AF-A0A7C3PRF8-F1
#
_cell.length_a   1.000
_cell.length_b   1.000
_cell.length_c   1.000
_cell.angle_alpha   90.00
_cell.angle_beta   90.00
_cell.angle_gamma   90.00
#
_symmetry.space_group_name_H-M   'P 1'
#
loop_
_entity.id
_entity.type
_entity.pdbx_description
1 polymer ?
#
loop_
_entity_poly.entity_id
_entity_poly.type
_entity_poly.pdbx_seq_one_letter_code
_entity_poly.pdbx_strand_id
1 'polypeptide(L)'
;MTSAAYQKSLVSLQHYLAEYRPYLERAIAAVKVLESANPESEEFSDALAELHVSATVLEPYSEGMREAIDQYTEDLPEDRPIAS
;
A
#
# COMPACT_ATOMS: atom_id res chain seq x y z
N MET A 1 -20.65 20.72 -6.63
CA MET A 1 -19.98 21.01 -5.35
C MET A 1 -19.45 19.69 -4.82
N THR A 2 -18.15 19.56 -4.55
CA THR A 2 -17.61 18.35 -3.89
C THR A 2 -18.12 18.32 -2.46
N SER A 3 -18.67 17.18 -2.03
CA SER A 3 -19.11 17.00 -0.64
C SER A 3 -17.90 17.09 0.29
N ALA A 4 -18.07 17.68 1.49
CA ALA A 4 -17.03 17.69 2.50
C ALA A 4 -16.58 16.27 2.91
N ALA A 5 -17.48 15.29 2.80
CA ALA A 5 -17.19 13.86 3.02
C ALA A 5 -16.18 13.34 1.97
N TYR A 6 -16.47 13.54 0.68
CA TYR A 6 -15.57 13.20 -0.43
C TYR A 6 -14.16 13.77 -0.28
N GLN A 7 -14.06 15.05 0.12
CA GLN A 7 -12.74 15.68 0.33
C GLN A 7 -11.98 15.02 1.48
N LYS A 8 -12.68 14.66 2.56
CA LYS A 8 -12.10 14.03 3.75
C LYS A 8 -11.64 12.60 3.45
N SER A 9 -12.45 11.78 2.78
CA SER A 9 -12.08 10.41 2.43
C SER A 9 -10.94 10.37 1.41
N LEU A 10 -10.89 11.31 0.45
CA LEU A 10 -9.75 11.45 -0.44
C LEU A 10 -8.44 11.75 0.30
N VAL A 11 -8.45 12.68 1.26
CA VAL A 11 -7.26 13.00 2.07
C VAL A 11 -6.82 11.79 2.91
N SER A 12 -7.77 11.07 3.50
CA SER A 12 -7.49 9.83 4.24
C SER A 12 -6.80 8.80 3.34
N LEU A 13 -7.37 8.54 2.16
CA LEU A 13 -6.79 7.60 1.19
C LEU A 13 -5.37 8.02 0.76
N GLN A 14 -5.14 9.31 0.49
CA GLN A 14 -3.82 9.81 0.14
C GLN A 14 -2.79 9.60 1.25
N HIS A 15 -3.19 9.76 2.50
CA HIS A 15 -2.32 9.52 3.65
C HIS A 15 -1.91 8.05 3.75
N TYR A 16 -2.88 7.13 3.68
CA TYR A 16 -2.59 5.70 3.65
C TYR A 16 -1.71 5.31 2.46
N LEU A 17 -1.96 5.86 1.26
CA LEU A 17 -1.12 5.61 0.09
C LEU A 17 0.32 6.06 0.29
N ALA A 18 0.52 7.23 0.92
CA ALA A 18 1.85 7.75 1.19
C ALA A 18 2.63 6.87 2.19
N GLU A 19 1.96 6.32 3.20
CA GLU A 19 2.59 5.45 4.19
C GLU A 19 2.78 4.01 3.69
N TYR A 20 1.86 3.50 2.89
CA TYR A 20 1.89 2.12 2.38
C TYR A 20 2.91 1.91 1.27
N ARG A 21 3.02 2.89 0.35
CA ARG A 21 3.90 2.83 -0.82
C ARG A 21 5.36 2.48 -0.53
N PRO A 22 6.08 3.13 0.41
CA PRO A 22 7.50 2.84 0.63
C PRO A 22 7.75 1.39 1.06
N TYR A 23 6.86 0.80 1.88
CA TYR A 23 7.00 -0.59 2.30
C TYR A 23 6.67 -1.58 1.18
N LEU A 24 5.72 -1.25 0.29
CA LEU A 24 5.50 -2.03 -0.92
C LEU A 24 6.73 -2.02 -1.83
N GLU A 25 7.33 -0.85 -2.06
CA GLU A 25 8.51 -0.70 -2.91
C GLU A 25 9.70 -1.49 -2.33
N ARG A 26 9.90 -1.45 -1.01
CA ARG A 26 10.91 -2.23 -0.29
C ARG A 26 10.66 -3.74 -0.39
N ALA A 27 9.43 -4.19 -0.15
CA ALA A 27 9.06 -5.60 -0.29
C ALA A 27 9.30 -6.13 -1.71
N ILE A 28 8.90 -5.36 -2.73
CA ILE A 28 9.12 -5.71 -4.14
C ILE A 28 10.62 -5.79 -4.46
N ALA A 29 11.42 -4.85 -3.95
CA ALA A 29 12.87 -4.89 -4.15
C ALA A 29 13.51 -6.12 -3.49
N ALA A 30 13.12 -6.43 -2.25
CA ALA A 30 13.58 -7.62 -1.54
C ALA A 30 13.22 -8.93 -2.28
N VAL A 31 11.99 -9.06 -2.77
CA VAL A 31 11.57 -10.24 -3.56
C VAL A 31 12.44 -10.44 -4.79
N LYS A 32 12.74 -9.37 -5.54
CA LYS A 32 13.61 -9.46 -6.72
C LYS A 32 15.02 -9.97 -6.39
N VAL A 33 15.55 -9.56 -5.23
CA VAL A 33 16.84 -10.07 -4.75
C VAL A 33 16.72 -11.56 -4.41
N LEU A 34 15.69 -11.96 -3.66
CA LEU A 34 15.46 -13.36 -3.27
C LEU A 34 15.28 -14.30 -4.48
N GLU A 35 14.71 -13.81 -5.58
CA GLU A 35 14.51 -14.58 -6.82
C GLU A 35 15.82 -14.88 -7.58
N SER A 36 16.89 -14.13 -7.32
CA SER A 36 18.13 -14.17 -8.12
C SER A 36 19.41 -14.41 -7.31
N ALA A 37 19.41 -14.10 -6.02
CA ALA A 37 20.56 -14.24 -5.14
C ALA A 37 20.81 -15.72 -4.75
N ASN A 38 22.07 -16.04 -4.43
CA ASN A 38 22.42 -17.32 -3.83
C ASN A 38 21.79 -17.44 -2.43
N PRO A 39 21.03 -18.49 -2.10
CA PRO A 39 20.42 -18.67 -0.78
C PRO A 39 21.39 -18.66 0.40
N GLU A 40 22.67 -18.94 0.18
CA GLU A 40 23.71 -18.90 1.21
C GLU A 40 24.43 -17.55 1.33
N SER A 41 24.03 -16.53 0.56
CA SER A 41 24.65 -15.20 0.61
C SER A 41 24.08 -14.31 1.71
N GLU A 42 24.89 -13.35 2.14
CA GLU A 42 24.48 -12.27 3.03
C GLU A 42 23.36 -11.42 2.39
N GLU A 43 23.47 -11.12 1.09
CA GLU A 43 22.46 -10.41 0.32
C GLU A 43 21.07 -11.09 0.36
N PHE A 44 21.02 -12.41 0.26
CA PHE A 44 19.76 -13.15 0.40
C PHE A 44 19.20 -13.03 1.82
N SER A 45 20.06 -13.11 2.83
CA SER A 45 19.66 -12.98 4.24
C SER A 45 19.12 -11.59 4.55
N ASP A 46 19.77 -10.54 4.03
CA ASP A 46 19.35 -9.15 4.18
C ASP A 46 18.01 -8.89 3.48
N ALA A 47 17.84 -9.40 2.25
CA ALA A 47 16.58 -9.29 1.54
C ALA A 47 15.45 -10.02 2.26
N LEU A 48 15.72 -11.18 2.88
CA LEU A 48 14.71 -11.90 3.66
C LEU A 48 14.29 -11.11 4.90
N ALA A 49 15.23 -10.49 5.60
CA ALA A 49 14.95 -9.63 6.75
C ALA A 49 14.12 -8.39 6.33
N GLU A 50 14.49 -7.77 5.21
CA GLU A 50 13.80 -6.62 4.64
C GLU A 50 12.35 -6.95 4.23
N LEU A 51 12.15 -8.11 3.61
CA LEU A 51 10.82 -8.61 3.28
C LEU A 51 9.99 -8.88 4.55
N HIS A 52 10.60 -9.46 5.59
CA HIS A 52 9.92 -9.71 6.85
C HIS A 52 9.45 -8.42 7.52
N VAL A 53 10.33 -7.42 7.64
CA VAL A 53 9.98 -6.10 8.18
C VAL A 53 8.86 -5.45 7.37
N SER A 54 8.97 -5.47 6.04
CA SER A 54 7.96 -4.89 5.17
C SER A 54 6.61 -5.59 5.34
N ALA A 55 6.58 -6.92 5.42
CA ALA A 55 5.35 -7.69 5.63
C ALA A 55 4.68 -7.37 6.98
N THR A 56 5.45 -7.27 8.06
CA THR A 56 4.93 -6.90 9.39
C THR A 56 4.31 -5.50 9.43
N VAL A 57 4.82 -4.56 8.64
CA VAL A 57 4.21 -3.22 8.54
C VAL A 57 2.99 -3.24 7.62
N LEU A 58 3.10 -3.87 6.46
CA LEU A 58 2.04 -3.89 5.45
C LEU A 58 0.77 -4.61 5.94
N GLU A 59 0.89 -5.69 6.71
CA GLU A 59 -0.26 -6.47 7.19
C GLU A 59 -1.30 -5.63 7.97
N PRO A 60 -0.95 -4.96 9.08
CA PRO A 60 -1.90 -4.12 9.80
C PRO A 60 -2.32 -2.87 8.99
N TYR A 61 -1.41 -2.30 8.19
CA TYR A 61 -1.73 -1.14 7.36
C TYR A 61 -2.71 -1.46 6.22
N SER A 62 -2.77 -2.72 5.77
CA SER A 62 -3.68 -3.18 4.72
C SER A 62 -5.14 -3.03 5.13
N GLU A 63 -5.46 -3.17 6.42
CA GLU A 63 -6.82 -2.97 6.93
C GLU A 63 -7.24 -1.51 6.80
N GLY A 64 -6.40 -0.58 7.27
CA GLY A 64 -6.66 0.86 7.15
C GLY A 64 -6.70 1.35 5.70
N MET A 65 -5.84 0.80 4.84
CA MET A 65 -5.88 1.04 3.40
C MET A 65 -7.23 0.62 2.79
N ARG A 66 -7.70 -0.60 3.13
CA ARG A 66 -8.99 -1.10 2.62
C ARG A 66 -10.14 -0.21 3.07
N GLU A 67 -10.19 0.15 4.35
CA GLU A 67 -11.23 1.04 4.87
C GLU A 67 -11.19 2.42 4.20
N ALA A 68 -10.02 2.99 3.95
CA ALA A 68 -9.89 4.26 3.26
C ALA A 68 -10.35 4.19 1.79
N ILE A 69 -10.13 3.06 1.10
CA ILE A 69 -10.64 2.81 -0.25
C ILE A 69 -12.17 2.70 -0.23
N ASP A 70 -12.73 1.95 0.72
CA ASP A 70 -14.17 1.75 0.85
C ASP A 70 -14.86 3.11 1.10
N GLN A 71 -14.39 3.89 2.08
CA GLN A 71 -14.92 5.22 2.39
C GLN A 71 -14.81 6.19 1.19
N TYR A 72 -13.67 6.19 0.49
CA TYR A 72 -13.52 7.02 -0.71
C TYR A 72 -14.52 6.65 -1.80
N THR A 73 -14.76 5.35 -1.99
CA THR A 73 -15.68 4.83 -2.99
C THR A 73 -17.13 5.15 -2.65
N GLU A 74 -17.52 5.01 -1.38
CA GLU A 74 -18.86 5.38 -0.88
C GLU A 74 -19.15 6.87 -1.00
N ASP A 75 -18.15 7.72 -0.76
CA ASP A 75 -18.28 9.17 -0.85
C ASP A 75 -18.17 9.73 -2.29
N LEU A 76 -18.00 8.87 -3.30
CA LEU A 76 -17.91 9.32 -4.69
C LEU A 76 -19.19 10.08 -5.09
N PRO A 77 -19.09 11.25 -5.74
CA PRO A 77 -20.26 11.93 -6.27
C PRO A 77 -20.93 11.08 -7.35
N GLU A 78 -22.27 10.93 -7.28
CA GLU A 78 -23.07 10.10 -8.19
C GLU A 78 -22.92 10.47 -9.69
N ASP A 79 -22.43 11.67 -10.00
CA ASP A 79 -22.25 12.20 -11.36
C ASP A 79 -20.93 11.81 -12.06
N ARG A 80 -20.09 10.93 -11.47
CA ARG A 80 -18.90 10.44 -12.19
C ARG A 80 -19.25 9.26 -13.09
N PRO A 81 -18.94 9.31 -14.40
CA PRO A 81 -19.04 8.13 -15.23
C PRO A 81 -18.03 7.11 -14.69
N ILE A 82 -18.54 5.93 -14.32
CA ILE A 82 -17.72 4.76 -14.04
C ILE A 82 -16.88 4.55 -15.30
N ALA A 83 -15.57 4.74 -15.22
CA ALA A 83 -14.69 4.50 -16.36
C ALA A 83 -14.82 3.02 -16.74
N SER A 84 -15.42 2.77 -17.90
CA SER A 84 -15.62 1.47 -18.53
C SER A 84 -14.34 0.90 -19.12
#